data_AF-A0A6L5P697-F1
#
_entry.id   AF-A0A6L5P697-F1
#
_cell.length_a   1.000
_cell.length_b   1.000
_cell.length_c   1.000
_cell.angle_alpha   90.00
_cell.angle_beta   90.00
_cell.angle_gamma   90.00
#
_symmetry.space_group_name_H-M   'P 1'
#
loop_
_entity.id
_entity.type
_entity.pdbx_description
1 polymer ?
#
loop_
_entity_poly.entity_id
_entity_poly.type
_entity_poly.pdbx_seq_one_letter_code
_entity_poly.pdbx_strand_id
1 'polypeptide(L)'
;MIIVHETANPNDSIQGEINYEREHYNSAFVHAFVDANNIIQISNTDHEAWGAAYPANGRAVQFEQVEVYGAWNFARELVNAAYYTAFNMHKYGLTPSLAQADGSGTLWSHHNVSQYLGGTDHTDPDGYWTRNARNYFGTGYNMNDFLQLVNYEYAKLG
;
A
#
# COMPACT_ATOMS: atom_id res chain seq x y z
N MET A 1 -11.32 2.95 -3.40
CA MET A 1 -10.14 3.53 -2.68
C MET A 1 -8.92 2.65 -2.95
N ILE A 2 -7.72 3.10 -2.61
CA ILE A 2 -6.49 2.31 -2.66
C ILE A 2 -5.93 2.24 -1.23
N ILE A 3 -5.58 1.04 -0.76
CA ILE A 3 -5.01 0.81 0.56
C ILE A 3 -3.56 0.35 0.41
N VAL A 4 -2.68 1.03 1.13
CA VAL A 4 -1.26 0.71 1.25
C VAL A 4 -1.05 -0.14 2.49
N HIS A 5 -0.42 -1.29 2.29
CA HIS A 5 -0.01 -2.20 3.34
C HIS A 5 1.51 -2.39 3.36
N GLU A 6 1.99 -3.07 4.39
CA GLU A 6 3.36 -3.59 4.46
C GLU A 6 3.34 -5.00 5.07
N THR A 7 4.14 -5.89 4.51
CA THR A 7 4.15 -7.35 4.79
C THR A 7 4.41 -7.75 6.26
N ALA A 8 4.97 -6.84 7.06
CA ALA A 8 5.54 -7.05 8.38
C ALA A 8 6.55 -8.20 8.45
N ASN A 9 7.19 -8.52 7.32
CA ASN A 9 8.08 -9.67 7.16
C ASN A 9 9.45 -9.23 6.60
N PRO A 10 10.38 -8.82 7.48
CA PRO A 10 11.69 -8.35 7.04
C PRO A 10 12.52 -9.42 6.30
N ASN A 11 12.22 -10.71 6.44
CA ASN A 11 13.11 -11.77 5.97
C ASN A 11 12.63 -12.47 4.70
N ASP A 12 11.64 -11.92 3.99
CA ASP A 12 11.12 -12.54 2.77
C ASP A 12 11.32 -11.66 1.52
N SER A 13 11.13 -12.29 0.37
CA SER A 13 11.17 -11.70 -0.96
C SER A 13 9.77 -11.57 -1.52
N ILE A 14 9.60 -10.71 -2.52
CA ILE A 14 8.31 -10.58 -3.23
C ILE A 14 7.76 -11.91 -3.74
N GLN A 15 8.63 -12.83 -4.19
CA GLN A 15 8.20 -14.13 -4.68
C GLN A 15 7.79 -15.07 -3.53
N GLY A 16 8.42 -14.95 -2.37
CA GLY A 16 8.05 -15.69 -1.16
C GLY A 16 6.68 -15.26 -0.67
N GLU A 17 6.45 -13.95 -0.57
CA GLU A 17 5.17 -13.36 -0.20
C GLU A 17 4.04 -13.78 -1.15
N ILE A 18 4.27 -13.68 -2.47
CA ILE A 18 3.29 -14.15 -3.49
C ILE A 18 3.01 -15.66 -3.35
N ASN A 19 4.04 -16.47 -3.10
CA ASN A 19 3.84 -17.91 -2.91
C ASN A 19 3.05 -18.21 -1.65
N TYR A 20 3.35 -17.51 -0.55
CA TYR A 20 2.66 -17.65 0.71
C TYR A 20 1.19 -17.25 0.58
N GLU A 21 0.90 -16.11 -0.05
CA GLU A 21 -0.49 -15.69 -0.34
C GLU A 21 -1.21 -16.74 -1.20
N ARG A 22 -0.58 -17.25 -2.26
CA ARG A 22 -1.20 -18.29 -3.12
C ARG A 22 -1.61 -19.54 -2.31
N GLU A 23 -0.84 -19.90 -1.30
CA GLU A 23 -1.11 -21.05 -0.42
C GLU A 23 -2.17 -20.74 0.65
N HIS A 24 -2.35 -19.47 1.03
CA HIS A 24 -3.19 -19.04 2.15
C HIS A 24 -4.30 -18.05 1.75
N TYR A 25 -4.62 -17.91 0.46
CA TYR A 25 -5.52 -16.87 -0.07
C TYR A 25 -6.94 -16.90 0.54
N ASN A 26 -7.38 -18.05 1.05
CA ASN A 26 -8.66 -18.19 1.74
C ASN A 26 -8.72 -17.48 3.09
N SER A 27 -7.57 -17.08 3.64
CA SER A 27 -7.45 -16.35 4.90
C SER A 27 -7.28 -14.85 4.67
N ALA A 28 -6.40 -14.46 3.75
CA ALA A 28 -6.14 -13.08 3.35
C ALA A 28 -5.46 -13.08 1.98
N PHE A 29 -5.73 -12.06 1.17
CA PHE A 29 -5.04 -11.83 -0.10
C PHE A 29 -5.15 -10.36 -0.52
N VAL A 30 -4.17 -9.86 -1.26
CA VAL A 30 -4.15 -8.52 -1.85
C VAL A 30 -4.14 -8.56 -3.39
N HIS A 31 -4.14 -7.38 -4.02
CA HIS A 31 -4.10 -7.29 -5.48
C HIS A 31 -2.70 -7.35 -6.05
N ALA A 32 -1.73 -6.76 -5.36
CA ALA A 32 -0.37 -6.65 -5.85
C ALA A 32 0.64 -6.62 -4.71
N PHE A 33 1.87 -6.98 -5.06
CA PHE A 33 3.04 -6.75 -4.23
C PHE A 33 3.98 -5.78 -4.93
N VAL A 34 4.67 -4.96 -4.15
CA VAL A 34 5.62 -3.96 -4.61
C VAL A 34 6.94 -4.12 -3.86
N ASP A 35 8.04 -4.15 -4.61
CA ASP A 35 9.40 -4.02 -4.05
C ASP A 35 10.16 -2.90 -4.80
N ALA A 36 11.47 -2.75 -4.53
CA ALA A 36 12.31 -1.75 -5.16
C ALA A 36 12.45 -1.87 -6.70
N ASN A 37 12.19 -3.05 -7.26
CA ASN A 37 12.42 -3.39 -8.66
C ASN A 37 11.15 -3.79 -9.42
N ASN A 38 10.09 -4.18 -8.70
CA ASN A 38 8.94 -4.86 -9.26
C ASN A 38 7.62 -4.27 -8.71
N ILE A 39 6.60 -4.31 -9.57
CA ILE A 39 5.20 -4.18 -9.22
C ILE A 39 4.54 -5.41 -9.83
N ILE A 40 4.05 -6.33 -9.00
CA ILE A 40 3.48 -7.60 -9.45
C ILE A 40 2.02 -7.67 -8.99
N GLN A 41 1.09 -7.44 -9.92
CA GLN A 41 -0.32 -7.66 -9.68
C GLN A 41 -0.66 -9.14 -9.89
N ILE A 42 -1.27 -9.77 -8.89
CA ILE A 42 -1.56 -11.21 -8.86
C ILE A 42 -3.05 -11.53 -8.80
N SER A 43 -3.91 -10.56 -8.51
CA SER A 43 -5.37 -10.71 -8.57
C SER A 43 -6.04 -9.51 -9.26
N ASN A 44 -7.34 -9.63 -9.58
CA ASN A 44 -8.06 -8.64 -10.38
C ASN A 44 -8.59 -7.49 -9.51
N THR A 45 -8.18 -6.25 -9.80
CA THR A 45 -8.59 -5.03 -9.09
C THR A 45 -10.07 -4.65 -9.26
N ASP A 46 -10.80 -5.31 -10.17
CA ASP A 46 -12.25 -5.17 -10.32
C ASP A 46 -13.06 -6.08 -9.38
N HIS A 47 -12.37 -6.84 -8.50
CA HIS A 47 -12.96 -7.65 -7.44
C HIS A 47 -12.42 -7.22 -6.07
N GLU A 48 -13.00 -7.75 -5.01
CA GLU A 48 -12.52 -7.49 -3.66
C GLU A 48 -11.18 -8.17 -3.36
N ALA A 49 -10.47 -7.65 -2.37
CA ALA A 49 -9.36 -8.30 -1.68
C ALA A 49 -9.73 -8.52 -0.21
N TRP A 50 -9.03 -9.43 0.48
CA TRP A 50 -9.32 -9.79 1.87
C TRP A 50 -8.19 -9.43 2.85
N GLY A 51 -7.46 -8.33 2.62
CA GLY A 51 -6.33 -7.89 3.45
C GLY A 51 -6.63 -6.79 4.48
N ALA A 52 -7.82 -6.18 4.48
CA ALA A 52 -8.09 -4.96 5.27
C ALA A 52 -9.41 -4.98 6.06
N ALA A 53 -10.05 -6.14 6.24
CA ALA A 53 -11.39 -6.31 6.83
C ALA A 53 -12.53 -5.57 6.08
N TYR A 54 -13.77 -5.89 6.41
CA TYR A 54 -14.92 -5.13 5.91
C TYR A 54 -15.17 -3.88 6.75
N PRO A 55 -15.58 -2.76 6.14
CA PRO A 55 -16.04 -2.63 4.75
C PRO A 55 -14.95 -2.38 3.69
N ALA A 56 -13.68 -2.27 4.07
CA ALA A 56 -12.59 -1.93 3.16
C ALA A 56 -12.36 -2.98 2.04
N ASN A 57 -12.42 -4.26 2.38
CA ASN A 57 -12.29 -5.40 1.47
C ASN A 57 -13.15 -5.27 0.21
N GLY A 58 -14.43 -4.92 0.37
CA GLY A 58 -15.37 -4.77 -0.75
C GLY A 58 -15.28 -3.44 -1.52
N ARG A 59 -14.30 -2.58 -1.24
CA ARG A 59 -14.25 -1.19 -1.76
C ARG A 59 -12.86 -0.73 -2.22
N ALA A 60 -11.84 -1.55 -2.05
CA ALA A 60 -10.45 -1.12 -2.17
C ALA A 60 -9.62 -2.02 -3.07
N VAL A 61 -8.79 -1.38 -3.91
CA VAL A 61 -7.55 -2.00 -4.36
C VAL A 61 -6.59 -2.01 -3.19
N GLN A 62 -5.90 -3.11 -2.96
CA GLN A 62 -5.00 -3.34 -1.83
C GLN A 62 -3.68 -3.84 -2.40
N PHE A 63 -2.56 -3.30 -1.94
CA PHE A 63 -1.25 -3.82 -2.29
C PHE A 63 -0.32 -3.83 -1.08
N GLU A 64 0.61 -4.76 -1.09
CA GLU A 64 1.62 -4.95 -0.06
C GLU A 64 2.97 -4.39 -0.50
N GLN A 65 3.59 -3.65 0.40
CA GLN A 65 4.99 -3.28 0.35
C GLN A 65 5.83 -4.39 0.99
N VAL A 66 6.75 -4.96 0.22
CA VAL A 66 7.71 -5.95 0.74
C VAL A 66 8.85 -5.21 1.41
N GLU A 67 9.23 -5.57 2.65
CA GLU A 67 10.33 -4.91 3.34
C GLU A 67 11.64 -4.98 2.53
N VAL A 68 12.15 -3.81 2.10
CA VAL A 68 13.43 -3.71 1.37
C VAL A 68 14.54 -3.09 2.21
N TYR A 69 15.77 -3.34 1.79
CA TYR A 69 16.97 -2.89 2.48
C TYR A 69 17.81 -1.92 1.66
N GLY A 70 18.24 -0.85 2.32
CA GLY A 70 19.11 0.19 1.76
C GLY A 70 18.32 1.39 1.23
N ALA A 71 18.90 2.57 1.43
CA ALA A 71 18.28 3.87 1.12
C ALA A 71 17.69 3.93 -0.30
N TRP A 72 18.44 3.47 -1.30
CA TRP A 72 18.02 3.49 -2.69
C TRP A 72 16.86 2.53 -2.98
N ASN A 73 16.87 1.34 -2.38
CA ASN A 73 15.79 0.38 -2.57
C ASN A 73 14.50 0.89 -1.93
N PHE A 74 14.58 1.42 -0.71
CA PHE A 74 13.42 2.00 -0.02
C PHE A 74 12.82 3.17 -0.79
N ALA A 75 13.65 4.09 -1.30
CA ALA A 75 13.16 5.20 -2.13
C ALA A 75 12.50 4.72 -3.43
N ARG A 76 13.08 3.70 -4.10
CA ARG A 76 12.50 3.13 -5.33
C ARG A 76 11.19 2.42 -5.09
N GLU A 77 11.09 1.68 -3.99
CA GLU A 77 9.86 1.02 -3.58
C GLU A 77 8.74 2.04 -3.33
N LEU A 78 9.02 3.14 -2.61
CA LEU A 78 8.04 4.22 -2.42
C LEU A 78 7.56 4.83 -3.74
N VAL A 79 8.45 5.01 -4.72
CA VAL A 79 8.08 5.48 -6.07
C VAL A 79 7.22 4.45 -6.80
N ASN A 80 7.56 3.17 -6.73
CA ASN A 80 6.77 2.09 -7.34
C ASN A 80 5.36 2.00 -6.72
N ALA A 81 5.27 2.09 -5.38
CA ALA A 81 4.01 2.10 -4.64
C ALA A 81 3.15 3.31 -5.02
N ALA A 82 3.77 4.49 -5.12
CA ALA A 82 3.07 5.72 -5.52
C ALA A 82 2.58 5.65 -6.98
N TYR A 83 3.40 5.12 -7.88
CA TYR A 83 3.03 4.89 -9.28
C TYR A 83 1.85 3.92 -9.39
N TYR A 84 1.90 2.77 -8.71
CA TYR A 84 0.81 1.79 -8.74
C TYR A 84 -0.50 2.37 -8.19
N THR A 85 -0.40 3.15 -7.11
CA THR A 85 -1.52 3.90 -6.53
C THR A 85 -2.11 4.87 -7.56
N ALA A 86 -1.27 5.73 -8.16
CA ALA A 86 -1.69 6.71 -9.14
C ALA A 86 -2.30 6.07 -10.40
N PHE A 87 -1.71 4.97 -10.88
CA PHE A 87 -2.20 4.20 -12.01
C PHE A 87 -3.63 3.67 -11.77
N ASN A 88 -3.87 3.06 -10.60
CA ASN A 88 -5.22 2.58 -10.28
C ASN A 88 -6.19 3.74 -10.02
N MET A 89 -5.72 4.84 -9.46
CA MET A 89 -6.55 6.04 -9.32
C MET A 89 -7.02 6.56 -10.68
N HIS A 90 -6.15 6.61 -11.68
CA HIS A 90 -6.55 6.93 -13.06
C HIS A 90 -7.51 5.88 -13.64
N LYS A 91 -7.18 4.59 -13.51
CA LYS A 91 -8.03 3.47 -13.99
C LYS A 91 -9.48 3.61 -13.52
N TYR A 92 -9.68 4.06 -12.29
CA TYR A 92 -11.00 4.16 -11.65
C TYR A 92 -11.55 5.58 -11.53
N GLY A 93 -10.90 6.59 -12.13
CA GLY A 93 -11.35 7.99 -12.07
C GLY A 93 -11.36 8.59 -10.66
N LEU A 94 -10.44 8.15 -9.79
CA LEU A 94 -10.28 8.61 -8.42
C LEU A 94 -9.28 9.76 -8.34
N THR A 95 -9.66 10.86 -7.69
CA THR A 95 -8.71 11.94 -7.36
C THR A 95 -7.94 11.61 -6.09
N PRO A 96 -6.60 11.73 -6.04
CA PRO A 96 -5.82 11.47 -4.83
C PRO A 96 -6.24 12.35 -3.65
N SER A 97 -6.56 11.75 -2.51
CA SER A 97 -6.93 12.44 -1.27
C SER A 97 -6.77 11.49 -0.08
N LEU A 98 -6.33 12.01 1.07
CA LEU A 98 -6.16 11.21 2.28
C LEU A 98 -7.50 10.75 2.85
N ALA A 99 -7.49 9.55 3.41
CA ALA A 99 -8.52 9.01 4.28
C ALA A 99 -8.95 10.00 5.37
N GLN A 100 -10.25 10.11 5.59
CA GLN A 100 -10.85 10.95 6.63
C GLN A 100 -11.72 10.09 7.57
N ALA A 101 -11.96 10.60 8.77
CA ALA A 101 -12.77 9.91 9.79
C ALA A 101 -14.24 9.70 9.40
N ASP A 102 -14.76 10.44 8.41
CA ASP A 102 -16.10 10.26 7.86
C ASP A 102 -16.17 9.16 6.78
N GLY A 103 -15.06 8.46 6.52
CA GLY A 103 -14.98 7.41 5.51
C GLY A 103 -14.71 7.92 4.09
N SER A 104 -14.50 9.23 3.91
CA SER A 104 -14.11 9.82 2.62
C SER A 104 -12.59 9.74 2.39
N GLY A 105 -12.15 10.05 1.17
CA GLY A 105 -10.77 9.94 0.74
C GLY A 105 -10.51 8.71 -0.14
N THR A 106 -9.44 8.76 -0.93
CA THR A 106 -9.14 7.73 -1.94
C THR A 106 -7.84 6.98 -1.66
N LEU A 107 -6.95 7.54 -0.84
CA LEU A 107 -5.69 6.98 -0.40
C LEU A 107 -5.73 6.69 1.10
N TRP A 108 -5.52 5.42 1.44
CA TRP A 108 -5.66 4.89 2.79
C TRP A 108 -4.43 4.05 3.17
N SER A 109 -4.00 4.09 4.42
CA SER A 109 -3.19 3.02 5.01
C SER A 109 -4.08 1.99 5.69
N HIS A 110 -3.56 0.80 5.98
CA HIS A 110 -4.26 -0.15 6.83
C HIS A 110 -4.53 0.44 8.23
N HIS A 111 -3.62 1.25 8.76
CA HIS A 111 -3.86 2.01 9.99
C HIS A 111 -5.08 2.94 9.90
N ASN A 112 -5.29 3.63 8.78
CA ASN A 112 -6.50 4.46 8.60
C ASN A 112 -7.77 3.61 8.61
N VAL A 113 -7.72 2.39 8.06
CA VAL A 113 -8.85 1.45 8.11
C VAL A 113 -9.15 1.07 9.56
N SER A 114 -8.14 0.68 10.35
CA SER A 114 -8.29 0.39 11.78
C SER A 114 -8.93 1.56 12.55
N GLN A 115 -8.49 2.79 12.27
CA GLN A 115 -8.95 3.99 12.97
C GLN A 115 -10.38 4.44 12.58
N TYR A 116 -10.72 4.40 11.29
CA TYR A 116 -11.93 5.04 10.78
C TYR A 116 -13.02 4.07 10.37
N LEU A 117 -12.67 2.82 10.01
CA LEU A 117 -13.61 1.80 9.55
C LEU A 117 -13.72 0.61 10.50
N GLY A 118 -12.68 0.33 11.28
CA GLY A 118 -12.63 -0.78 12.23
C GLY A 118 -12.52 -2.17 11.56
N GLY A 119 -12.66 -3.23 12.35
CA GLY A 119 -12.62 -4.63 11.88
C GLY A 119 -11.20 -5.22 11.76
N THR A 120 -10.18 -4.40 11.95
CA THR A 120 -8.75 -4.74 12.00
C THR A 120 -8.06 -3.81 13.01
N ASP A 121 -6.93 -4.23 13.58
CA ASP A 121 -6.11 -3.47 14.53
C ASP A 121 -4.69 -3.20 14.01
N HIS A 122 -4.46 -3.48 12.73
CA HIS A 122 -3.20 -3.29 12.05
C HIS A 122 -2.82 -1.81 11.93
N THR A 123 -1.51 -1.54 11.89
CA THR A 123 -0.95 -0.18 11.89
C THR A 123 0.02 0.09 10.73
N ASP A 124 0.16 -0.84 9.79
CA ASP A 124 0.99 -0.67 8.61
C ASP A 124 0.47 0.47 7.69
N PRO A 125 1.36 1.16 6.95
CA PRO A 125 2.82 0.98 6.87
C PRO A 125 3.64 1.88 7.84
N ASP A 126 2.99 2.49 8.84
CA ASP A 126 3.57 3.58 9.65
C ASP A 126 4.94 3.25 10.27
N GLY A 127 5.05 2.06 10.87
CA GLY A 127 6.27 1.60 11.53
C GLY A 127 7.43 1.38 10.56
N TYR A 128 7.14 0.73 9.43
CA TYR A 128 8.12 0.46 8.38
C TYR A 128 8.67 1.76 7.78
N TRP A 129 7.78 2.67 7.37
CA TRP A 129 8.17 3.96 6.80
C TRP A 129 8.95 4.82 7.79
N THR A 130 8.46 4.95 9.03
CA THR A 130 9.14 5.75 10.07
C THR A 130 10.55 5.20 10.35
N ARG A 131 10.69 3.87 10.47
CA ARG A 131 11.96 3.21 10.72
C ARG A 131 12.95 3.45 9.57
N ASN A 132 12.54 3.19 8.33
CA ASN A 132 13.44 3.27 7.19
C ASN A 132 13.79 4.70 6.80
N ALA A 133 12.84 5.63 6.85
CA ALA A 133 13.11 7.05 6.62
C ALA A 133 14.12 7.61 7.63
N ARG A 134 13.95 7.25 8.91
CA ARG A 134 14.89 7.66 9.96
C ARG A 134 16.27 7.06 9.76
N ASN A 135 16.35 5.77 9.47
CA ASN A 135 17.62 5.06 9.34
C ASN A 135 18.41 5.47 8.09
N TYR A 136 17.73 5.73 6.98
CA TYR A 136 18.38 5.99 5.69
C TYR A 136 18.52 7.47 5.35
N PHE A 137 17.64 8.33 5.88
CA PHE A 137 17.62 9.75 5.51
C PHE A 137 17.61 10.70 6.73
N GLY A 138 17.48 10.19 7.96
CA GLY A 138 17.38 11.04 9.15
C GLY A 138 16.08 11.84 9.23
N THR A 139 15.03 11.40 8.53
CA THR A 139 13.72 12.09 8.46
C THR A 139 12.60 11.21 8.97
N GLY A 140 11.38 11.75 8.99
CA GLY A 140 10.15 10.94 8.98
C GLY A 140 9.65 10.70 7.56
N TYR A 141 8.73 9.75 7.41
CA TYR A 141 7.92 9.56 6.21
C TYR A 141 6.56 9.01 6.62
N ASN A 142 5.48 9.63 6.14
CA ASN A 142 4.10 9.24 6.48
C ASN A 142 3.15 9.39 5.28
N MET A 143 1.86 9.12 5.49
CA MET A 143 0.83 9.19 4.43
C MET A 143 0.73 10.57 3.74
N ASN A 144 1.06 11.68 4.41
CA ASN A 144 1.09 13.00 3.75
C ASN A 144 2.25 13.12 2.75
N ASP A 145 3.42 12.55 3.08
CA ASP A 145 4.58 12.51 2.18
C ASP A 145 4.29 11.56 1.01
N PHE A 146 3.65 10.43 1.29
CA PHE A 146 3.22 9.49 0.27
C PHE A 146 2.16 10.11 -0.67
N LEU A 147 1.18 10.86 -0.14
CA LEU A 147 0.21 11.59 -0.97
C LEU A 147 0.90 12.58 -1.92
N GLN A 148 1.96 13.27 -1.49
CA GLN A 148 2.71 14.16 -2.38
C GLN A 148 3.35 13.38 -3.54
N LEU A 149 3.91 12.20 -3.27
CA LEU A 149 4.50 11.35 -4.30
C LEU A 149 3.44 10.74 -5.23
N VAL A 150 2.30 10.31 -4.68
CA VAL A 150 1.13 9.85 -5.47
C VAL A 150 0.62 10.96 -6.37
N ASN A 151 0.49 12.20 -5.88
CA ASN A 151 0.09 13.35 -6.70
C ASN A 151 1.07 13.62 -7.83
N TYR A 152 2.37 13.49 -7.55
CA TYR A 152 3.41 13.65 -8.56
C TYR A 152 3.31 12.60 -9.68
N GLU A 153 3.13 11.32 -9.34
CA GLU A 153 2.95 10.26 -10.33
C GLU A 153 1.58 10.35 -11.04
N TYR A 154 0.52 10.73 -10.32
CA TYR A 154 -0.81 10.95 -10.89
C TYR A 154 -0.81 12.06 -11.95
N ALA A 155 -0.09 13.16 -11.70
CA ALA A 155 0.06 14.24 -12.66
C ALA A 155 0.86 13.87 -13.91
N LYS A 156 1.74 12.85 -13.84
CA LYS A 156 2.52 12.37 -15.00
C LYS A 156 1.76 11.41 -15.90
N LEU A 157 0.77 10.72 -15.35
CA LEU A 157 -0.03 9.70 -16.05
C LEU A 157 -1.19 10.31 -16.87
N GLY A 158 -1.55 11.57 -16.60
CA GLY A 158 -2.54 12.34 -17.37
C GLY A 158 -1.90 13.21 -18.44
#